data_AF-A0A397HHJ0-F1
#
_entry.id   AF-A0A397HHJ0-F1
#
_cell.length_a   1.000
_cell.length_b   1.000
_cell.length_c   1.000
_cell.angle_alpha   90.00
_cell.angle_beta   90.00
_cell.angle_gamma   90.00
#
_symmetry.space_group_name_H-M   'P 1'
#
loop_
_entity.id
_entity.type
_entity.pdbx_description
1 polymer ?
#
loop_
_entity_poly.entity_id
_entity_poly.type
_entity_poly.pdbx_seq_one_letter_code
_entity_poly.pdbx_strand_id
1 'polypeptide(L)'
;MFFIYISLILHFRVFRAFGIPIYIVRDIFRKVWLIIIIMGLMVFSFAHILNILLRDTENDDYKLFTNSIVSVFFIMIGQFDSVGAEIINHNKTIIILLMVFSFSTTILLLNVLIAMMSDVVAETKTTGKRAWLKQKAEVIAEIEMFLMTPEQRKRKDYFPSLIYYHASPDTIKAYRKSDYENNFNDDGWIDDLKSSKKSDLNDQNHSLVLVNSEFNNFGHDSESTTKLQL
;
A
#
# COMPACT_ATOMS: atom_id res chain seq x y z
N MET A 1 1.05 6.19 33.93
CA MET A 1 1.75 4.93 33.60
C MET A 1 1.63 4.57 32.12
N PHE A 2 0.43 4.42 31.54
CA PHE A 2 0.24 4.10 30.10
C PHE A 2 0.95 5.05 29.12
N PHE A 3 0.84 6.37 29.32
CA PHE A 3 1.52 7.37 28.48
C PHE A 3 3.05 7.26 28.52
N ILE A 4 3.63 6.81 29.64
CA ILE A 4 5.08 6.63 29.76
C ILE A 4 5.53 5.47 28.88
N TYR A 5 4.75 4.39 28.81
CA TYR A 5 5.05 3.26 27.90
C TYR A 5 4.94 3.65 26.43
N ILE A 6 3.95 4.46 26.05
CA ILE A 6 3.86 5.01 24.68
C ILE A 6 5.09 5.89 24.37
N SER A 7 5.46 6.79 25.28
CA SER A 7 6.63 7.64 25.15
C SER A 7 7.95 6.86 25.11
N LEU A 8 8.03 5.73 25.81
CA LEU A 8 9.15 4.80 25.78
C LEU A 8 9.26 4.12 24.40
N ILE A 9 8.14 3.64 23.85
CA ILE A 9 8.07 3.06 22.49
C ILE A 9 8.46 4.11 21.44
N LEU A 10 8.05 5.37 21.61
CA LEU A 10 8.43 6.47 20.70
C LEU A 10 9.93 6.80 20.77
N HIS A 11 10.58 6.66 21.93
CA HIS A 11 12.03 6.84 22.09
C HIS A 11 12.84 5.71 21.42
N PHE A 12 12.29 4.49 21.33
CA PHE A 12 12.93 3.38 20.62
C PHE A 12 13.09 3.62 19.10
N ARG A 13 12.41 4.65 18.54
CA ARG A 13 12.55 5.08 17.13
C ARG A 13 13.99 5.44 16.74
N VAL A 14 14.82 5.82 17.71
CA VAL A 14 16.25 6.15 17.51
C VAL A 14 17.05 4.92 17.04
N PHE A 15 16.65 3.71 17.45
CA PHE A 15 17.33 2.48 17.09
C PHE A 15 16.87 1.95 15.73
N ARG A 16 17.83 1.63 14.85
CA ARG A 16 17.56 1.12 13.48
C ARG A 16 16.70 -0.13 13.44
N ALA A 17 16.80 -1.01 14.43
CA ALA A 17 15.99 -2.23 14.52
C ALA A 17 14.50 -1.94 14.74
N PHE A 18 14.16 -0.86 15.44
CA PHE A 18 12.78 -0.55 15.84
C PHE A 18 12.19 0.64 15.07
N GLY A 19 13.03 1.53 14.52
CA GLY A 19 12.56 2.70 13.78
C GLY A 19 11.82 2.38 12.49
N ILE A 20 12.19 1.30 11.78
CA ILE A 20 11.51 0.88 10.55
C ILE A 20 10.10 0.33 10.86
N PRO A 21 9.90 -0.63 11.79
CA PRO A 21 8.57 -1.07 12.20
C PRO A 21 7.67 0.05 12.74
N ILE A 22 8.21 0.95 13.58
CA ILE A 22 7.45 2.08 14.14
C ILE A 22 6.96 3.02 13.02
N TYR A 23 7.79 3.26 12.01
CA TYR A 23 7.37 4.04 10.85
C TYR A 23 6.22 3.38 10.09
N ILE A 24 6.36 2.08 9.80
CA ILE A 24 5.33 1.30 9.09
C ILE A 24 3.99 1.38 9.83
N VAL A 25 3.99 1.18 11.15
CA VAL A 25 2.76 1.26 11.98
C VAL A 25 2.12 2.64 11.90
N ARG A 26 2.91 3.72 11.93
CA ARG A 26 2.37 5.08 11.80
C ARG A 26 1.77 5.34 10.41
N ASP A 27 2.41 4.86 9.36
CA ASP A 27 1.93 5.02 7.98
C ASP A 27 0.62 4.27 7.76
N ILE A 28 0.56 3.02 8.24
CA ILE A 28 -0.64 2.20 8.30
C ILE A 28 -1.78 2.95 8.96
N PHE A 29 -1.56 3.47 10.16
CA PHE A 29 -2.60 4.15 10.92
C PHE A 29 -3.23 5.30 10.14
N ARG A 30 -2.42 6.07 9.41
CA ARG A 30 -2.90 7.17 8.57
C ARG A 30 -3.76 6.68 7.41
N LYS A 31 -3.34 5.60 6.74
CA LYS A 31 -4.05 5.06 5.58
C LYS A 31 -5.37 4.38 5.98
N VAL A 32 -5.39 3.65 7.10
CA VAL A 32 -6.58 2.87 7.55
C VAL A 32 -7.54 3.65 8.47
N TRP A 33 -7.20 4.88 8.85
CA TRP A 33 -7.99 5.70 9.78
C TRP A 33 -9.46 5.85 9.39
N LEU A 34 -9.75 5.96 8.10
CA LEU A 34 -11.12 6.11 7.60
C LEU A 34 -11.97 4.85 7.83
N ILE A 35 -11.41 3.66 7.60
CA ILE A 35 -12.11 2.40 7.87
C ILE A 35 -12.38 2.24 9.36
N ILE A 36 -11.41 2.62 10.22
CA ILE A 36 -11.58 2.59 11.68
C ILE A 36 -12.72 3.53 12.12
N ILE A 37 -12.82 4.74 11.53
CA ILE A 37 -13.94 5.66 11.82
C ILE A 37 -15.28 5.03 11.42
N ILE A 38 -15.38 4.47 10.21
CA ILE A 38 -16.63 3.84 9.74
C ILE A 38 -17.02 2.69 10.66
N MET A 39 -16.06 1.84 11.03
CA MET A 39 -16.28 0.74 11.97
C MET A 39 -16.74 1.24 13.34
N GLY A 40 -16.12 2.30 13.87
CA GLY A 40 -16.51 2.91 15.14
C GLY A 40 -17.92 3.51 15.12
N LEU A 41 -18.29 4.20 14.03
CA LEU A 41 -19.65 4.72 13.85
C LEU A 41 -20.67 3.57 13.78
N MET A 42 -20.33 2.49 13.09
CA MET A 42 -21.20 1.32 13.03
C MET A 42 -21.42 0.69 14.41
N VAL A 43 -20.34 0.48 15.19
CA VAL A 43 -20.46 -0.01 16.57
C VAL A 43 -21.33 0.93 17.40
N PHE A 44 -21.14 2.24 17.29
CA PHE A 44 -21.95 3.23 18.00
C PHE A 44 -23.43 3.16 17.63
N SER A 45 -23.75 3.09 16.32
CA SER A 45 -25.14 2.99 15.84
C SER A 45 -25.83 1.71 16.34
N PHE A 46 -25.17 0.56 16.23
CA PHE A 46 -25.75 -0.71 16.66
C PHE A 46 -25.85 -0.81 18.18
N ALA A 47 -24.87 -0.27 18.91
CA ALA A 47 -24.94 -0.17 20.37
C ALA A 47 -26.14 0.67 20.81
N HIS A 48 -26.41 1.79 20.13
CA HIS A 48 -27.56 2.63 20.41
C HIS A 48 -28.89 1.90 20.12
N ILE A 49 -28.98 1.21 18.98
CA ILE A 49 -30.17 0.44 18.60
C ILE A 49 -30.43 -0.69 19.61
N LEU A 50 -29.41 -1.48 19.96
CA LEU A 50 -29.53 -2.58 20.89
C LEU A 50 -29.77 -2.12 22.33
N ASN A 51 -29.16 -1.01 22.76
CA ASN A 51 -29.45 -0.41 24.06
C ASN A 51 -30.93 -0.05 24.19
N ILE A 52 -31.55 0.51 23.15
CA ILE A 52 -32.98 0.83 23.16
C ILE A 52 -33.83 -0.44 23.08
N LEU A 53 -33.47 -1.38 22.21
CA LEU A 53 -34.29 -2.55 21.93
C LEU A 53 -34.27 -3.59 23.08
N LEU A 54 -33.14 -3.72 23.78
CA LEU A 54 -32.97 -4.68 24.88
C LEU A 54 -33.07 -3.99 26.26
N ARG A 55 -33.36 -2.68 26.32
CA ARG A 55 -33.38 -1.91 27.58
C ARG A 55 -34.32 -2.51 28.63
N ASP A 56 -35.49 -2.95 28.17
CA ASP A 56 -36.58 -3.43 29.02
C ASP A 56 -36.52 -4.95 29.25
N THR A 57 -35.48 -5.61 28.75
CA THR A 57 -35.25 -7.04 28.99
C THR A 57 -34.44 -7.26 30.28
N GLU A 58 -34.43 -8.49 30.80
CA GLU A 58 -33.63 -8.85 31.97
C GLU A 58 -32.10 -8.86 31.72
N ASN A 59 -31.66 -8.45 30.52
CA ASN A 59 -30.26 -8.46 30.14
C ASN A 59 -29.52 -7.20 30.61
N ASP A 60 -28.65 -7.37 31.60
CA ASP A 60 -27.85 -6.29 32.20
C ASP A 60 -26.83 -5.66 31.23
N ASP A 61 -26.40 -6.39 30.20
CA ASP A 61 -25.38 -5.93 29.26
C ASP A 61 -25.85 -4.78 28.37
N TYR A 62 -27.17 -4.62 28.21
CA TYR A 62 -27.77 -3.58 27.38
C TYR A 62 -28.53 -2.51 28.16
N LYS A 63 -28.53 -2.53 29.50
CA LYS A 63 -29.18 -1.50 30.31
C LYS A 63 -28.44 -0.16 30.24
N LEU A 64 -27.11 -0.21 30.31
CA LEU A 64 -26.25 0.96 30.17
C LEU A 64 -25.73 1.07 28.74
N PHE A 65 -25.73 2.29 28.20
CA PHE A 65 -25.21 2.55 26.86
C PHE A 65 -23.73 2.17 26.75
N THR A 66 -22.93 2.44 27.78
CA THR A 66 -21.50 2.06 27.82
C THR A 66 -21.30 0.55 27.72
N ASN A 67 -22.11 -0.23 28.44
CA ASN A 67 -22.05 -1.69 28.36
C ASN A 67 -22.50 -2.18 26.97
N SER A 68 -23.51 -1.52 26.39
CA SER A 68 -23.98 -1.83 25.03
C SER A 68 -22.89 -1.63 23.98
N ILE A 69 -22.07 -0.58 24.09
CA ILE A 69 -20.91 -0.36 23.21
C ILE A 69 -19.92 -1.52 23.32
N VAL A 70 -19.59 -1.93 24.54
CA VAL A 70 -18.65 -3.02 24.81
C VAL A 70 -19.19 -4.34 24.27
N SER A 71 -20.47 -4.63 24.51
CA SER A 71 -21.15 -5.82 24.02
C SER A 71 -21.16 -5.88 22.49
N VAL A 72 -21.46 -4.78 21.81
CA VAL A 72 -21.43 -4.72 20.33
C VAL A 72 -20.01 -4.85 19.77
N PHE A 73 -19.01 -4.30 20.47
CA PHE A 73 -17.61 -4.51 20.12
C PHE A 73 -17.21 -5.99 20.23
N PHE A 74 -17.67 -6.71 21.27
CA PHE A 74 -17.43 -8.15 21.37
C PHE A 74 -18.14 -8.94 20.26
N ILE A 75 -19.39 -8.57 19.92
CA ILE A 75 -20.11 -9.16 18.79
C ILE A 75 -19.36 -8.95 17.47
N MET A 76 -18.76 -7.77 17.26
CA MET A 76 -17.94 -7.49 16.07
C MET A 76 -16.76 -8.45 15.92
N ILE A 77 -16.15 -8.85 17.04
CA ILE A 77 -15.03 -9.82 17.10
C ILE A 77 -15.56 -11.28 17.01
N GLY A 78 -16.88 -11.48 17.06
CA GLY A 78 -17.54 -12.78 16.91
C GLY A 78 -17.99 -13.41 18.24
N GLN A 79 -17.99 -12.66 19.33
CA GLN A 79 -18.47 -13.13 20.63
C GLN A 79 -19.92 -12.69 20.86
N PHE A 80 -20.85 -13.64 20.92
CA PHE A 80 -22.30 -13.38 21.00
C PHE A 80 -22.91 -13.62 22.39
N ASP A 81 -22.08 -13.88 23.40
CA ASP A 81 -22.53 -14.26 24.76
C ASP A 81 -23.44 -13.21 25.40
N SER A 82 -23.21 -11.93 25.07
CA SER A 82 -23.96 -10.79 25.63
C SER A 82 -25.43 -10.74 25.21
N VAL A 83 -25.84 -11.36 24.10
CA VAL A 83 -27.24 -11.27 23.61
C VAL A 83 -28.17 -12.21 24.39
N GLY A 84 -27.67 -13.35 24.85
CA GLY A 84 -28.46 -14.39 25.52
C GLY A 84 -29.37 -15.20 24.57
N ALA A 85 -29.41 -16.52 24.75
CA ALA A 85 -30.19 -17.42 23.89
C ALA A 85 -31.71 -17.22 24.01
N GLU A 86 -32.20 -16.79 25.18
CA GLU A 86 -33.62 -16.58 25.44
C GLU A 86 -34.20 -15.39 24.66
N ILE A 87 -33.44 -14.30 24.56
CA ILE A 87 -33.82 -13.08 23.83
C ILE A 87 -33.92 -13.35 22.32
N ILE A 88 -32.99 -14.15 21.81
CA ILE A 88 -32.95 -14.59 20.41
C ILE A 88 -34.24 -15.36 20.05
N ASN A 89 -34.69 -16.25 20.93
CA ASN A 89 -35.87 -17.08 20.68
C ASN A 89 -37.18 -16.27 20.71
N HIS A 90 -37.23 -15.20 21.49
CA HIS A 90 -38.44 -14.40 21.65
C HIS A 90 -38.63 -13.39 20.51
N ASN A 91 -37.54 -12.76 20.04
CA ASN A 91 -37.61 -11.60 19.14
C ASN A 91 -36.80 -11.80 17.85
N LYS A 92 -37.49 -12.19 16.77
CA LYS A 92 -36.89 -12.41 15.44
C LYS A 92 -36.21 -11.18 14.84
N THR A 93 -36.64 -9.97 15.19
CA THR A 93 -36.03 -8.71 14.74
C THR A 93 -34.57 -8.59 15.19
N ILE A 94 -34.24 -9.09 16.39
CA ILE A 94 -32.88 -9.07 16.93
C ILE A 94 -31.98 -9.97 16.10
N ILE A 95 -32.47 -11.16 15.69
CA ILE A 95 -31.72 -12.08 14.82
C ILE A 95 -31.37 -11.41 13.49
N ILE A 96 -32.34 -10.75 12.85
CA ILE A 96 -32.12 -10.07 11.56
C ILE A 96 -31.09 -8.94 11.74
N LEU A 97 -31.23 -8.13 12.80
CA LEU A 97 -30.29 -7.05 13.11
C LEU A 97 -28.86 -7.57 13.31
N LEU A 98 -28.69 -8.65 14.08
CA LEU A 98 -27.39 -9.27 14.34
C LEU A 98 -26.78 -9.90 13.08
N MET A 99 -27.60 -10.51 12.23
CA MET A 99 -27.15 -11.08 10.96
C MET A 99 -26.63 -9.98 10.02
N VAL A 100 -27.36 -8.87 9.88
CA VAL A 100 -26.94 -7.71 9.08
C VAL A 100 -25.67 -7.08 9.66
N PHE A 101 -25.59 -6.95 10.98
CA PHE A 101 -24.41 -6.42 11.67
C PHE A 101 -23.17 -7.28 11.41
N SER A 102 -23.25 -8.59 11.60
CA SER A 102 -22.14 -9.52 11.40
C SER A 102 -21.71 -9.59 9.93
N PHE A 103 -22.68 -9.58 9.00
CA PHE A 103 -22.36 -9.53 7.57
C PHE A 103 -21.58 -8.25 7.23
N SER A 104 -22.04 -7.09 7.68
CA SER A 104 -21.35 -5.83 7.36
C SER A 104 -20.00 -5.68 8.10
N THR A 105 -19.89 -6.07 9.37
CA THR A 105 -18.62 -5.96 10.12
C THR A 105 -17.62 -7.06 9.78
N THR A 106 -17.97 -8.31 10.03
CA THR A 106 -17.05 -9.46 9.93
C THR A 106 -16.75 -9.81 8.47
N ILE A 107 -17.76 -9.77 7.59
CA ILE A 107 -17.58 -10.20 6.20
C ILE A 107 -17.12 -9.03 5.30
N LEU A 108 -17.63 -7.82 5.48
CA LEU A 108 -17.21 -6.67 4.65
C LEU A 108 -16.06 -5.91 5.28
N LEU A 109 -16.31 -5.21 6.39
CA LEU A 109 -15.36 -4.23 6.93
C LEU A 109 -14.05 -4.85 7.40
N LEU A 110 -14.08 -5.98 8.11
CA LEU A 110 -12.88 -6.63 8.62
C LEU A 110 -12.02 -7.20 7.49
N ASN A 111 -12.64 -7.83 6.49
CA ASN A 111 -11.92 -8.35 5.32
C ASN A 111 -11.29 -7.23 4.48
N VAL A 112 -12.02 -6.13 4.27
CA VAL A 112 -11.48 -4.94 3.59
C VAL A 112 -10.35 -4.30 4.42
N LEU A 113 -10.49 -4.23 5.74
CA LEU A 113 -9.46 -3.72 6.63
C LEU A 113 -8.18 -4.57 6.54
N ILE A 114 -8.30 -5.91 6.56
CA ILE A 114 -7.16 -6.82 6.43
C ILE A 114 -6.50 -6.68 5.05
N ALA A 115 -7.30 -6.59 3.98
CA ALA A 115 -6.78 -6.40 2.62
C ALA A 115 -6.01 -5.07 2.50
N MET A 116 -6.57 -3.97 3.01
CA MET A 116 -5.93 -2.66 3.02
C MET A 116 -4.65 -2.66 3.88
N MET A 117 -4.69 -3.29 5.05
CA MET A 117 -3.51 -3.45 5.91
C MET A 117 -2.39 -4.21 5.19
N SER A 118 -2.73 -5.29 4.49
CA SER A 118 -1.77 -6.09 3.73
C SER A 118 -1.12 -5.29 2.60
N ASP A 119 -1.92 -4.53 1.85
CA ASP A 119 -1.45 -3.69 0.74
C ASP A 119 -0.48 -2.61 1.24
N VAL A 120 -0.86 -1.88 2.29
CA VAL A 120 0.00 -0.85 2.90
C VAL A 120 1.28 -1.46 3.46
N VAL A 121 1.22 -2.62 4.09
CA VAL A 121 2.43 -3.31 4.58
C VAL A 121 3.35 -3.72 3.43
N ALA A 122 2.80 -4.16 2.30
CA ALA A 122 3.60 -4.53 1.13
C ALA A 122 4.31 -3.31 0.52
N GLU A 123 3.58 -2.21 0.31
CA GLU A 123 4.10 -0.95 -0.22
C GLU A 123 5.16 -0.33 0.71
N THR A 124 4.90 -0.35 2.03
CA THR A 124 5.82 0.22 3.02
C THR A 124 7.03 -0.65 3.28
N LYS A 125 7.04 -1.95 2.95
CA LYS A 125 8.26 -2.78 3.05
C LYS A 125 9.30 -2.39 2.00
N THR A 126 8.89 -2.08 0.78
CA THR A 126 9.82 -1.71 -0.32
C THR A 126 10.33 -0.28 -0.15
N THR A 127 9.43 0.64 0.21
CA THR A 127 9.74 2.08 0.35
C THR A 127 10.19 2.46 1.76
N GLY A 128 9.90 1.62 2.76
CA GLY A 128 10.04 1.93 4.18
C GLY A 128 11.45 2.26 4.61
N LYS A 129 12.48 1.71 3.95
CA LYS A 129 13.87 2.08 4.25
C LYS A 129 14.17 3.54 3.88
N ARG A 130 13.68 4.02 2.73
CA ARG A 130 13.87 5.41 2.28
C ARG A 130 13.08 6.37 3.17
N ALA A 131 11.82 6.04 3.44
CA ALA A 131 10.97 6.85 4.28
C ALA A 131 11.44 6.89 5.75
N TRP A 132 11.94 5.76 6.29
CA TRP A 132 12.60 5.73 7.60
C TRP A 132 13.85 6.60 7.65
N LEU A 133 14.71 6.54 6.63
CA LEU A 133 15.91 7.40 6.57
C LEU A 133 15.54 8.90 6.54
N LYS A 134 14.51 9.26 5.76
CA LYS A 134 13.99 10.64 5.72
C LYS A 134 13.52 11.12 7.10
N GLN A 135 12.73 10.30 7.80
CA GLN A 135 12.24 10.65 9.13
C GLN A 135 13.34 10.67 10.19
N LYS A 136 14.33 9.79 10.06
CA LYS A 136 15.51 9.82 10.92
C LYS A 136 16.26 11.15 10.74
N ALA A 137 16.40 11.62 9.50
CA ALA A 137 17.03 12.90 9.21
C ALA A 137 16.20 14.08 9.74
N GLU A 138 14.87 14.05 9.61
CA GLU A 138 13.96 15.06 10.14
C GLU A 138 14.07 15.19 11.67
N VAL A 139 14.06 14.07 12.39
CA VAL A 139 14.25 14.06 13.86
C VAL A 139 15.63 14.58 14.26
N ILE A 140 16.68 14.20 13.52
CA ILE A 140 18.03 14.71 13.78
C ILE A 140 18.05 16.23 13.58
N ALA A 141 17.49 16.74 12.49
CA ALA A 141 17.41 18.18 12.20
C ALA A 141 16.62 18.94 13.28
N GLU A 142 15.51 18.40 13.78
CA GLU A 142 14.76 18.98 14.90
C GLU A 142 15.64 19.06 16.16
N ILE A 143 16.37 17.99 16.50
CA ILE A 143 17.28 17.99 17.66
C ILE A 143 18.40 19.01 17.47
N GLU A 144 18.98 19.11 16.28
CA GLU A 144 20.02 20.10 15.96
C GLU A 144 19.52 21.54 16.07
N MET A 145 18.24 21.78 15.78
CA MET A 145 17.63 23.10 15.85
C MET A 145 17.25 23.49 17.30
N PHE A 146 16.67 22.57 18.07
CA PHE A 146 16.09 22.88 19.38
C PHE A 146 17.00 22.57 20.58
N LEU A 147 17.89 21.56 20.47
CA LEU A 147 18.72 21.11 21.59
C LEU A 147 20.17 21.63 21.53
N MET A 148 20.68 21.96 20.34
CA MET A 148 22.09 22.37 20.19
C MET A 148 22.30 23.89 20.29
N THR A 149 23.31 24.28 21.06
CA THR A 149 23.79 25.66 21.14
C THR A 149 24.54 26.08 19.86
N PRO A 150 24.60 27.38 19.53
CA PRO A 150 25.26 27.89 18.32
C PRO A 150 26.72 27.45 18.18
N GLU A 151 27.42 27.25 19.29
CA GLU A 151 28.81 26.79 19.32
C GLU A 151 28.94 25.30 19.02
N GLN A 152 28.00 24.48 19.48
CA GLN A 152 27.98 23.04 19.21
C GLN A 152 27.77 22.74 17.72
N ARG A 153 26.96 23.57 17.03
CA ARG A 153 26.74 23.49 15.57
C ARG A 153 27.98 23.80 14.72
N LYS A 154 28.97 24.48 15.27
CA LYS A 154 30.21 24.83 14.55
C LYS A 154 31.35 23.83 14.79
N ARG A 155 31.18 22.88 15.72
CA ARG A 155 32.22 21.87 15.99
C ARG A 155 32.24 20.82 14.89
N LYS A 156 33.41 20.68 14.25
CA LYS A 156 33.67 19.69 13.20
C LYS A 156 33.51 18.24 13.68
N ASP A 157 33.58 17.99 14.98
CA ASP A 157 33.43 16.66 15.59
C ASP A 157 31.98 16.15 15.54
N TYR A 158 31.00 17.05 15.68
CA TYR A 158 29.57 16.71 15.59
C TYR A 158 29.03 16.89 14.17
N PHE A 159 29.59 17.85 13.42
CA PHE A 159 29.22 18.18 12.06
C PHE A 159 30.45 18.08 11.14
N PRO A 160 30.79 16.87 10.67
CA PRO A 160 31.91 16.72 9.75
C PRO A 160 31.60 17.45 8.45
N SER A 161 32.59 18.18 7.93
CA SER A 161 32.45 18.92 6.67
C SER A 161 32.30 18.04 5.43
N LEU A 162 32.42 16.71 5.58
CA LEU A 162 32.57 15.78 4.47
C LEU A 162 31.96 14.42 4.81
N ILE A 163 30.94 14.02 4.05
CA ILE A 163 30.25 12.73 4.19
C ILE A 163 30.55 11.92 2.93
N TYR A 164 31.40 10.89 3.06
CA TYR A 164 31.67 9.97 1.95
C TYR A 164 30.76 8.75 2.05
N TYR A 165 29.98 8.50 0.99
CA TYR A 165 29.19 7.29 0.85
C TYR A 165 29.97 6.29 -0.03
N HIS A 166 30.48 5.22 0.57
CA HIS A 166 31.13 4.16 -0.17
C HIS A 166 30.09 3.18 -0.72
N ALA A 167 29.71 3.36 -1.99
CA ALA A 167 28.83 2.45 -2.69
C ALA A 167 29.67 1.39 -3.42
N SER A 168 29.37 0.10 -3.17
CA SER A 168 29.98 -0.98 -3.93
C SER A 168 29.47 -0.94 -5.39
N PRO A 169 30.32 -1.21 -6.41
CA PRO A 169 29.91 -1.24 -7.81
C PRO A 169 28.69 -2.14 -8.06
N ASP A 170 28.57 -3.23 -7.30
CA ASP A 170 27.45 -4.17 -7.41
C ASP A 170 26.15 -3.56 -6.86
N THR A 171 26.24 -2.79 -5.79
CA THR A 171 25.09 -2.06 -5.23
C THR A 171 24.63 -0.93 -6.15
N ILE A 172 25.55 -0.29 -6.88
CA ILE A 172 25.23 0.74 -7.87
C ILE A 172 24.51 0.11 -9.07
N LYS A 173 25.00 -1.05 -9.56
CA LYS A 173 24.36 -1.78 -10.66
C LYS A 173 22.96 -2.29 -10.27
N ALA A 174 22.81 -2.83 -9.06
CA ALA A 174 21.52 -3.30 -8.55
C ALA A 174 20.53 -2.15 -8.36
N TYR A 175 20.98 -1.01 -7.80
CA TYR A 175 20.17 0.21 -7.69
C TYR A 175 19.73 0.70 -9.08
N ARG A 176 20.68 0.84 -10.02
CA ARG A 176 20.38 1.27 -11.39
C ARG A 176 19.37 0.33 -12.04
N LYS A 177 19.50 -0.99 -11.87
CA LYS A 177 18.51 -1.93 -12.40
C LYS A 177 17.11 -1.68 -11.80
N SER A 178 17.00 -1.57 -10.47
CA SER A 178 15.72 -1.32 -9.80
C SER A 178 15.11 0.04 -10.10
N ASP A 179 15.91 1.07 -10.35
CA ASP A 179 15.46 2.42 -10.67
C ASP A 179 14.93 2.51 -12.10
N TYR A 180 15.59 1.83 -13.03
CA TYR A 180 15.09 1.65 -14.40
C TYR A 180 13.80 0.82 -14.40
N GLU A 181 13.73 -0.28 -13.65
CA GLU A 181 12.56 -1.18 -13.65
C GLU A 181 11.33 -0.55 -12.96
N ASN A 182 11.52 0.34 -11.98
CA ASN A 182 10.44 1.12 -11.37
C ASN A 182 9.99 2.32 -12.23
N ASN A 183 10.90 3.01 -12.93
CA ASN A 183 10.52 4.09 -13.85
C ASN A 183 9.97 3.58 -15.19
N PHE A 184 10.42 2.40 -15.66
CA PHE A 184 9.95 1.73 -16.89
C PHE A 184 8.47 1.34 -16.85
N ASN A 185 7.90 1.22 -15.65
CA ASN A 185 6.48 0.94 -15.46
C ASN A 185 5.63 2.22 -15.39
N ASP A 186 6.24 3.41 -15.37
CA ASP A 186 5.56 4.71 -15.23
C ASP A 186 5.66 5.57 -16.52
N ASP A 187 6.57 5.26 -17.45
CA ASP A 187 6.79 6.01 -18.68
C ASP A 187 6.24 5.32 -19.94
N GLY A 188 5.02 5.69 -20.35
CA GLY A 188 4.39 5.31 -21.62
C GLY A 188 5.14 5.72 -22.91
N TRP A 189 6.38 6.21 -22.81
CA TRP A 189 7.23 6.64 -23.93
C TRP A 189 7.97 5.48 -24.62
N ILE A 190 8.03 4.30 -24.01
CA ILE A 190 8.72 3.12 -24.57
C ILE A 190 7.92 2.51 -25.74
N ASP A 191 6.59 2.65 -25.74
CA ASP A 191 5.73 2.18 -26.84
C ASP A 191 5.91 3.02 -28.11
N ASP A 192 6.18 4.33 -27.99
CA ASP A 192 6.46 5.20 -29.14
C ASP A 192 7.82 4.91 -29.78
N LEU A 193 8.84 4.52 -29.00
CA LEU A 193 10.14 4.11 -29.54
C LEU A 193 10.09 2.73 -30.20
N LYS A 194 9.24 1.82 -29.70
CA LYS A 194 9.00 0.51 -30.33
C LYS A 194 8.17 0.64 -31.61
N SER A 195 7.20 1.55 -31.65
CA SER A 195 6.39 1.81 -32.85
C SER A 195 7.22 2.48 -33.95
N SER A 196 8.05 3.48 -33.60
CA SER A 196 8.99 4.14 -34.53
C SER A 196 10.06 3.17 -35.06
N LYS A 197 10.66 2.33 -34.22
CA LYS A 197 11.63 1.33 -34.69
C LYS A 197 10.98 0.25 -35.57
N LYS A 198 9.70 -0.05 -35.37
CA LYS A 198 8.94 -1.02 -36.17
C LYS A 198 8.46 -0.43 -37.50
N SER A 199 8.16 0.88 -37.57
CA SER A 199 7.88 1.56 -38.84
C SER A 199 9.12 1.61 -39.73
N ASP A 200 10.28 1.94 -39.17
CA ASP A 200 11.53 2.05 -39.92
C ASP A 200 11.97 0.70 -40.52
N LEU A 201 11.74 -0.40 -39.78
CA LEU A 201 11.99 -1.76 -40.27
C LEU A 201 10.99 -2.20 -41.36
N ASN A 202 9.76 -1.68 -41.32
CA ASN A 202 8.74 -2.03 -42.32
C ASN A 202 8.95 -1.29 -43.64
N ASP A 203 9.42 -0.03 -43.60
CA ASP A 203 9.79 0.74 -44.79
C ASP A 203 11.05 0.18 -45.48
N GLN A 204 12.03 -0.32 -44.70
CA GLN A 204 13.20 -1.01 -45.27
C GLN A 204 12.83 -2.36 -45.90
N ASN A 205 11.89 -3.11 -45.32
CA ASN A 205 11.43 -4.36 -45.92
C ASN A 205 10.56 -4.11 -47.17
N HIS A 206 9.75 -3.03 -47.19
CA HIS A 206 8.94 -2.70 -48.36
C HIS A 206 9.80 -2.21 -49.54
N SER A 207 10.87 -1.46 -49.27
CA SER A 207 11.84 -1.07 -50.31
C SER A 207 12.65 -2.25 -50.86
N LEU A 208 13.03 -3.22 -50.03
CA LEU A 208 13.67 -4.46 -50.49
C LEU A 208 12.73 -5.37 -51.30
N VAL A 209 11.44 -5.40 -50.97
CA VAL A 209 10.42 -6.13 -51.76
C VAL A 209 10.16 -5.45 -53.10
N LEU A 210 10.12 -4.12 -53.15
CA LEU A 210 9.98 -3.36 -54.41
C LEU A 210 11.19 -3.59 -55.32
N VAL A 211 12.42 -3.51 -54.79
CA VAL A 211 13.64 -3.80 -55.55
C VAL A 211 13.63 -5.23 -56.10
N ASN A 212 13.25 -6.23 -55.30
CA ASN A 212 13.17 -7.62 -55.78
C ASN A 212 12.05 -7.84 -56.82
N SER A 213 10.95 -7.09 -56.75
CA SER A 213 9.89 -7.15 -57.75
C SER A 213 10.28 -6.49 -59.08
N GLU A 214 11.09 -5.42 -59.04
CA GLU A 214 11.65 -4.78 -60.25
C GLU A 214 12.72 -5.67 -60.91
N PHE A 215 13.56 -6.36 -60.13
CA PHE A 215 14.52 -7.34 -60.67
C PHE A 215 13.86 -8.58 -61.28
N ASN A 216 12.74 -9.05 -60.72
CA ASN A 216 12.02 -10.21 -61.27
C ASN A 216 11.25 -9.89 -62.57
N ASN A 217 10.86 -8.64 -62.80
CA ASN A 217 10.26 -8.22 -64.07
C ASN A 217 11.29 -7.99 -65.18
N PHE A 218 12.57 -7.76 -64.86
CA PHE A 218 13.64 -7.66 -65.85
C PHE A 218 14.16 -9.01 -66.36
N GLY A 219 13.85 -10.11 -65.65
CA GLY A 219 14.28 -11.46 -66.01
C GLY A 219 13.42 -12.17 -67.06
N HIS A 220 12.26 -11.62 -67.44
CA HIS A 220 11.30 -12.33 -68.30
C HIS A 220 11.34 -11.91 -69.79
N ASP A 221 12.11 -10.88 -70.16
CA ASP A 221 12.21 -10.38 -71.54
C ASP A 221 13.43 -10.90 -72.34
N SER A 222 14.20 -11.84 -71.79
CA SER A 222 15.42 -12.39 -72.41
C SER A 222 15.32 -13.86 -72.84
N GLU A 223 14.13 -14.48 -72.80
CA GLU A 223 13.98 -15.89 -73.20
C GLU A 223 12.73 -16.12 -74.07
N SER A 224 12.74 -15.50 -75.25
CA SER A 224 11.93 -15.96 -76.37
C SER A 224 12.70 -15.75 -77.67
N THR A 225 12.78 -16.82 -78.46
CA THR A 225 13.34 -16.91 -79.82
C THR A 225 14.83 -17.25 -79.96
N THR A 226 15.24 -18.42 -79.46
CA THR A 226 16.01 -19.31 -80.36
C THR A 226 15.91 -20.76 -79.92
N LYS A 227 15.08 -21.57 -80.62
CA LYS A 227 15.42 -22.94 -81.06
C LYS A 227 14.28 -23.58 -81.87
N LEU A 228 14.74 -24.41 -82.82
CA LEU A 228 14.03 -25.39 -83.68
C LEU A 228 13.49 -24.83 -85.01
N GLN A 229 13.65 -25.45 -86.18
CA GLN A 229 14.52 -26.48 -86.77
C GLN A 229 14.06 -26.57 -88.25
N LEU A 230 15.00 -26.83 -89.17
CA LEU A 230 14.85 -27.01 -90.64
C LEU A 230 14.50 -25.77 -91.49
#